data_AF-A0A1L4CZ08-F1
#
_entry.id   AF-A0A1L4CZ08-F1
#
_cell.length_a   1.000
_cell.length_b   1.000
_cell.length_c   1.000
_cell.angle_alpha   90.00
_cell.angle_beta   90.00
_cell.angle_gamma   90.00
#
_symmetry.space_group_name_H-M   'P 1'
#
loop_
_entity.id
_entity.type
_entity.pdbx_description
1 polymer ?
#
loop_
_entity_poly.entity_id
_entity_poly.type
_entity_poly.pdbx_seq_one_letter_code
_entity_poly.pdbx_strand_id
1 'polypeptide(L)'
;MQKTIINKIINEIEDSFSIFEEYLLAPIQFPEFRRFLSLYRGMPEIDEKKINTYDIENSAKQTSENIVNHFINIFSKNGLADFDENEIVIILNEIEKIVNLSLYYWFGLNDRNFQFRTLVHFYEIDGMGSVFLTKNKHNFAVSLCEDGIRFGSIDAGAHEPKCMPISKVCGLSEFDNHIDERKLFARIRTVQREICLLLDDWEHLNSILAVEYGKVYYELQSSHNKKTEEAFEKVTLKMNSRRDSLAQWCLESFCDFQEWITKLLNNKSLSDDILSEIDAASGVLLSGLQKIFLPASVSRHRYCDAVLPLLERFAKSRIQLNSEDLSSHLLLQTVRSAMGYEFSKDLLSFLKQKSFEWKFTFDPSASLKSFSWSYSQEHHLLLSLVFSICFFRKILPNNMDSHHLSDIATTFQMPETFPPDFENRVVHQNKCDVSEEEFQNLFAILIQYLESNVKVSKKNEELNQYIRSSLYLKR
;
A
#
# COMPACT_ATOMS: atom_id res chain seq x y z
N MET A 1 -11.08 -27.89 -17.39
CA MET A 1 -9.71 -28.47 -17.44
C MET A 1 -8.73 -27.62 -16.63
N GLN A 2 -8.53 -26.34 -16.97
CA GLN A 2 -7.62 -25.42 -16.24
C GLN A 2 -7.93 -25.29 -14.72
N LYS A 3 -9.18 -25.01 -14.32
CA LYS A 3 -9.56 -24.95 -12.89
C LYS A 3 -9.30 -26.27 -12.14
N THR A 4 -9.44 -27.40 -12.83
CA THR A 4 -9.25 -28.73 -12.24
C THR A 4 -7.78 -29.00 -11.94
N ILE A 5 -6.86 -28.62 -12.85
CA ILE A 5 -5.42 -28.78 -12.63
C ILE A 5 -4.90 -27.79 -11.59
N ILE A 6 -5.40 -26.54 -11.59
CA ILE A 6 -5.09 -25.53 -10.57
C ILE A 6 -5.42 -26.08 -9.17
N ASN A 7 -6.66 -26.52 -8.94
CA ASN A 7 -7.07 -27.06 -7.65
C ASN A 7 -6.29 -28.31 -7.26
N LYS A 8 -5.97 -29.19 -8.22
CA LYS A 8 -5.17 -30.39 -7.96
C LYS A 8 -3.78 -30.04 -7.46
N ILE A 9 -3.08 -29.13 -8.13
CA ILE A 9 -1.75 -28.68 -7.74
C ILE A 9 -1.79 -28.01 -6.37
N ILE A 10 -2.77 -27.13 -6.13
CA ILE A 10 -2.92 -26.43 -4.84
C ILE A 10 -3.13 -27.44 -3.70
N ASN A 11 -4.05 -28.38 -3.85
CA ASN A 11 -4.31 -29.38 -2.81
C ASN A 11 -3.05 -30.22 -2.50
N GLU A 12 -2.30 -30.65 -3.53
CA GLU A 12 -1.05 -31.40 -3.32
C GLU A 12 0.01 -30.56 -2.57
N ILE A 13 0.05 -29.25 -2.80
CA ILE A 13 0.94 -28.31 -2.08
C ILE A 13 0.47 -28.15 -0.63
N GLU A 14 -0.81 -27.88 -0.39
CA GLU A 14 -1.36 -27.67 0.96
C GLU A 14 -1.25 -28.93 1.83
N ASP A 15 -1.52 -30.12 1.26
CA ASP A 15 -1.39 -31.41 1.94
C ASP A 15 0.07 -31.69 2.38
N SER A 16 1.05 -31.04 1.73
CA SER A 16 2.47 -31.23 1.98
C SER A 16 3.15 -30.07 2.71
N PHE A 17 2.37 -29.12 3.24
CA PHE A 17 2.90 -27.98 4.01
C PHE A 17 3.69 -28.36 5.26
N SER A 18 3.39 -29.49 5.90
CA SER A 18 4.20 -29.98 7.03
C SER A 18 5.65 -30.27 6.62
N ILE A 19 5.85 -30.89 5.45
CA ILE A 19 7.18 -31.17 4.89
C ILE A 19 7.87 -29.85 4.51
N PHE A 20 7.10 -28.91 3.95
CA PHE A 20 7.62 -27.59 3.61
C PHE A 20 8.07 -26.82 4.86
N GLU A 21 7.32 -26.90 5.97
CA GLU A 21 7.70 -26.31 7.25
C GLU A 21 9.01 -26.90 7.77
N GLU A 22 9.23 -28.22 7.67
CA GLU A 22 10.50 -28.84 8.08
C GLU A 22 11.71 -28.23 7.35
N TYR A 23 11.59 -27.94 6.05
CA TYR A 23 12.65 -27.29 5.28
C TYR A 23 12.93 -25.86 5.77
N LEU A 24 11.89 -25.12 6.19
CA LEU A 24 12.04 -23.77 6.74
C LEU A 24 12.64 -23.74 8.14
N LEU A 25 12.42 -24.79 8.93
CA LEU A 25 12.94 -24.90 10.30
C LEU A 25 14.37 -25.43 10.35
N ALA A 26 14.85 -26.11 9.31
CA ALA A 26 16.21 -26.66 9.27
C ALA A 26 17.28 -25.59 9.56
N PRO A 27 17.21 -24.36 9.03
CA PRO A 27 18.14 -23.28 9.35
C PRO A 27 18.17 -22.84 10.82
N ILE A 28 17.10 -23.04 11.61
CA ILE A 28 17.07 -22.68 13.04
C ILE A 28 18.11 -23.48 13.83
N GLN A 29 18.59 -24.60 13.31
CA GLN A 29 19.63 -25.38 13.96
C GLN A 29 20.98 -24.62 14.01
N PHE A 30 21.21 -23.66 13.10
CA PHE A 30 22.42 -22.83 13.08
C PHE A 30 22.35 -21.70 14.13
N PRO A 31 23.30 -21.63 15.08
CA PRO A 31 23.36 -20.56 16.09
C PRO A 31 23.41 -19.16 15.48
N GLU A 32 24.07 -18.99 14.34
CA GLU A 32 24.21 -17.75 13.60
C GLU A 32 22.88 -17.27 13.05
N PHE A 33 22.09 -18.17 12.45
CA PHE A 33 20.75 -17.86 11.98
C PHE A 33 19.80 -17.54 13.15
N ARG A 34 19.87 -18.27 14.26
CA ARG A 34 19.10 -17.96 15.48
C ARG A 34 19.44 -16.58 16.03
N ARG A 35 20.73 -16.23 16.09
CA ARG A 35 21.19 -14.91 16.51
C ARG A 35 20.71 -13.84 15.53
N PHE A 36 20.81 -14.09 14.22
CA PHE A 36 20.30 -13.19 13.18
C PHE A 36 18.79 -12.96 13.34
N LEU A 37 18.00 -14.03 13.43
CA LEU A 37 16.56 -14.00 13.64
C LEU A 37 16.17 -13.21 14.91
N SER A 38 16.93 -13.36 16.01
CA SER A 38 16.71 -12.61 17.26
C SER A 38 17.08 -11.12 17.17
N LEU A 39 17.95 -10.75 16.22
CA LEU A 39 18.45 -9.40 15.99
C LEU A 39 17.83 -8.73 14.75
N TYR A 40 17.03 -9.46 13.95
CA TYR A 40 16.44 -9.04 12.67
C TYR A 40 15.38 -7.92 12.80
N ARG A 41 15.38 -7.21 13.92
CA ARG A 41 14.71 -5.92 14.17
C ARG A 41 15.70 -4.74 14.16
N GLY A 42 16.72 -4.79 13.31
CA GLY A 42 17.52 -3.62 12.94
C GLY A 42 18.69 -3.26 13.85
N MET A 43 19.48 -4.22 14.35
CA MET A 43 20.81 -3.90 14.92
C MET A 43 21.90 -4.83 14.40
N PRO A 44 22.91 -4.32 13.66
CA PRO A 44 24.10 -5.09 13.38
C PRO A 44 25.06 -4.94 14.57
N GLU A 45 25.30 -6.05 15.25
CA GLU A 45 26.68 -6.45 15.52
C GLU A 45 26.78 -7.93 15.13
N ILE A 46 26.81 -8.14 13.81
CA ILE A 46 27.38 -9.36 13.26
C ILE A 46 28.87 -9.06 13.09
N ASP A 47 29.68 -9.63 13.97
CA ASP A 47 31.12 -9.65 13.83
C ASP A 47 31.43 -10.47 12.56
N GLU A 48 31.59 -9.79 11.42
CA GLU A 48 31.80 -10.39 10.09
C GLU A 48 32.96 -11.41 10.06
N LYS A 49 33.83 -11.37 11.07
CA LYS A 49 34.97 -12.27 11.23
C LYS A 49 34.64 -13.64 11.82
N LYS A 50 33.39 -13.92 12.21
CA LYS A 50 32.97 -15.19 12.84
C LYS A 50 31.97 -16.02 12.03
N ILE A 51 31.58 -15.58 10.84
CA ILE A 51 30.71 -16.39 9.98
C ILE A 51 31.57 -17.43 9.24
N ASN A 52 31.33 -18.71 9.53
CA ASN A 52 31.91 -19.81 8.75
C ASN A 52 31.20 -19.87 7.38
N THR A 53 31.65 -19.05 6.44
CA THR A 53 30.99 -18.80 5.13
C THR A 53 30.71 -20.08 4.35
N TYR A 54 31.61 -21.07 4.39
CA TYR A 54 31.45 -22.33 3.66
C TYR A 54 30.25 -23.17 4.12
N ASP A 55 30.00 -23.27 5.43
CA ASP A 55 28.89 -24.05 5.97
C ASP A 55 27.54 -23.36 5.72
N ILE A 56 27.55 -22.02 5.74
CA ILE A 56 26.39 -21.19 5.40
C ILE A 56 26.05 -21.29 3.92
N GLU A 57 27.02 -21.19 3.02
CA GLU A 57 26.82 -21.33 1.57
C GLU A 57 26.28 -22.72 1.19
N ASN A 58 26.81 -23.80 1.81
CA ASN A 58 26.29 -25.15 1.58
C ASN A 58 24.88 -25.33 2.13
N SER A 59 24.59 -24.78 3.31
CA SER A 59 23.25 -24.81 3.91
C SER A 59 22.24 -24.00 3.09
N ALA A 60 22.64 -22.83 2.59
CA ALA A 60 21.87 -22.00 1.67
C ALA A 60 21.46 -22.79 0.43
N LYS A 61 22.44 -23.45 -0.21
CA LYS A 61 22.24 -24.27 -1.40
C LYS A 61 21.32 -25.46 -1.12
N GLN A 62 21.55 -26.19 -0.03
CA GLN A 62 20.72 -27.35 0.32
C GLN A 62 19.28 -26.94 0.64
N THR A 63 19.10 -25.84 1.37
CA THR A 63 17.78 -25.32 1.73
C THR A 63 17.03 -24.84 0.49
N SER A 64 17.69 -24.10 -0.40
CA SER A 64 17.08 -23.65 -1.65
C SER A 64 16.74 -24.82 -2.57
N GLU A 65 17.63 -25.80 -2.72
CA GLU A 65 17.37 -27.02 -3.50
C GLU A 65 16.19 -27.82 -2.93
N ASN A 66 16.08 -27.99 -1.62
CA ASN A 66 14.98 -28.72 -0.99
C ASN A 66 13.63 -28.06 -1.27
N ILE A 67 13.55 -26.74 -1.07
CA ILE A 67 12.33 -25.97 -1.32
C ILE A 67 11.98 -26.01 -2.81
N VAL A 68 12.92 -25.72 -3.69
CA VAL A 68 12.67 -25.70 -5.14
C VAL A 68 12.23 -27.08 -5.62
N ASN A 69 12.93 -28.15 -5.21
CA ASN A 69 12.60 -29.52 -5.61
C ASN A 69 11.22 -29.95 -5.13
N HIS A 70 10.75 -29.47 -3.97
CA HIS A 70 9.40 -29.73 -3.49
C HIS A 70 8.35 -29.32 -4.53
N PHE A 71 8.42 -28.09 -5.03
CA PHE A 71 7.47 -27.60 -6.04
C PHE A 71 7.69 -28.24 -7.42
N ILE A 72 8.94 -28.43 -7.85
CA ILE A 72 9.25 -29.11 -9.12
C ILE A 72 8.62 -30.50 -9.17
N ASN A 73 8.72 -31.26 -8.08
CA ASN A 73 8.14 -32.60 -7.98
C ASN A 73 6.62 -32.59 -8.13
N ILE A 74 5.95 -31.58 -7.57
CA ILE A 74 4.49 -31.42 -7.70
C ILE A 74 4.14 -31.04 -9.14
N PHE A 75 4.77 -30.02 -9.72
CA PHE A 75 4.49 -29.59 -11.09
C PHE A 75 4.73 -30.69 -12.12
N SER A 76 5.81 -31.47 -11.94
CA SER A 76 6.17 -32.57 -12.85
C SER A 76 5.12 -33.69 -12.89
N LYS A 77 4.34 -33.87 -11.81
CA LYS A 77 3.32 -34.93 -11.68
C LYS A 77 1.92 -34.50 -12.14
N ASN A 78 1.70 -33.22 -12.39
CA ASN A 78 0.37 -32.67 -12.61
C ASN A 78 -0.02 -32.47 -14.08
N GLY A 79 0.84 -32.80 -15.03
CA GLY A 79 0.48 -32.82 -16.45
C GLY A 79 0.44 -31.44 -17.13
N LEU A 80 1.19 -30.46 -16.61
CA LEU A 80 1.30 -29.12 -17.22
C LEU A 80 1.80 -29.17 -18.68
N ALA A 81 2.53 -30.23 -19.06
CA ALA A 81 3.03 -30.42 -20.42
C ALA A 81 1.92 -30.52 -21.48
N ASP A 82 0.69 -30.88 -21.09
CA ASP A 82 -0.44 -31.07 -22.01
C ASP A 82 -1.10 -29.74 -22.43
N PHE A 83 -0.84 -28.64 -21.72
CA PHE A 83 -1.45 -27.32 -21.94
C PHE A 83 -0.59 -26.44 -22.84
N ASP A 84 -1.19 -25.55 -23.63
CA ASP A 84 -0.39 -24.62 -24.43
C ASP A 84 0.42 -23.64 -23.55
N GLU A 85 1.36 -22.92 -24.15
CA GLU A 85 2.26 -22.03 -23.41
C GLU A 85 1.52 -20.91 -22.66
N ASN A 86 0.51 -20.31 -23.28
CA ASN A 86 -0.27 -19.23 -22.69
C ASN A 86 -1.13 -19.75 -21.54
N GLU A 87 -1.70 -20.94 -21.70
CA GLU A 87 -2.44 -21.64 -20.66
C GLU A 87 -1.56 -21.98 -19.46
N ILE A 88 -0.33 -22.45 -19.68
CA ILE A 88 0.63 -22.72 -18.60
C ILE A 88 0.91 -21.43 -17.83
N VAL A 89 1.18 -20.31 -18.51
CA VAL A 89 1.40 -19.02 -17.84
C VAL A 89 0.20 -18.61 -16.97
N ILE A 90 -1.02 -18.75 -17.48
CA ILE A 90 -2.24 -18.43 -16.71
C ILE A 90 -2.36 -19.36 -15.50
N ILE A 91 -2.15 -20.67 -15.67
CA ILE A 91 -2.22 -21.66 -14.58
C ILE A 91 -1.19 -21.35 -13.50
N LEU A 92 0.07 -21.12 -13.88
CA LEU A 92 1.15 -20.85 -12.92
C LEU A 92 0.93 -19.54 -12.16
N ASN A 93 0.46 -18.49 -12.83
CA ASN A 93 0.12 -17.22 -12.17
C ASN A 93 -0.99 -17.37 -11.12
N GLU A 94 -1.98 -18.22 -11.38
CA GLU A 94 -3.05 -18.49 -10.40
C GLU A 94 -2.58 -19.40 -9.26
N ILE A 95 -1.73 -20.39 -9.53
CA ILE A 95 -1.14 -21.24 -8.49
C ILE A 95 -0.21 -20.42 -7.60
N GLU A 96 0.64 -19.57 -8.18
CA GLU A 96 1.57 -18.70 -7.44
C GLU A 96 0.82 -17.81 -6.44
N LYS A 97 -0.24 -17.16 -6.91
CA LYS A 97 -1.15 -16.34 -6.11
C LYS A 97 -1.70 -17.11 -4.91
N ILE A 98 -2.19 -18.33 -5.13
CA ILE A 98 -2.88 -19.13 -4.11
C ILE A 98 -1.86 -19.75 -3.14
N VAL A 99 -0.75 -20.26 -3.64
CA VAL A 99 0.29 -20.89 -2.82
C VAL A 99 0.95 -19.88 -1.90
N ASN A 100 1.42 -18.73 -2.40
CA ASN A 100 2.06 -17.71 -1.56
C ASN A 100 1.16 -17.21 -0.44
N LEU A 101 -0.14 -17.21 -0.70
CA LEU A 101 -1.17 -16.87 0.24
C LEU A 101 -1.49 -18.00 1.23
N SER A 102 -1.57 -19.25 0.77
CA SER A 102 -1.74 -20.39 1.67
C SER A 102 -0.53 -20.50 2.60
N LEU A 103 0.68 -20.22 2.10
CA LEU A 103 1.88 -20.04 2.90
C LEU A 103 1.72 -18.85 3.87
N TYR A 104 1.22 -17.71 3.41
CA TYR A 104 0.93 -16.56 4.26
C TYR A 104 0.04 -16.92 5.46
N TYR A 105 -1.08 -17.59 5.23
CA TYR A 105 -2.00 -17.99 6.31
C TYR A 105 -1.42 -19.07 7.20
N TRP A 106 -0.79 -20.07 6.61
CA TRP A 106 -0.15 -21.17 7.34
C TRP A 106 0.93 -20.63 8.29
N PHE A 107 1.67 -19.62 7.84
CA PHE A 107 2.81 -19.08 8.56
C PHE A 107 2.54 -17.85 9.43
N GLY A 108 1.56 -17.02 9.05
CA GLY A 108 1.18 -15.80 9.75
C GLY A 108 0.60 -16.04 11.14
N LEU A 109 0.16 -17.27 11.42
CA LEU A 109 -0.26 -17.67 12.77
C LEU A 109 0.92 -17.95 13.72
N ASN A 110 2.16 -18.09 13.22
CA ASN A 110 3.30 -18.64 13.98
C ASN A 110 4.67 -17.93 13.75
N ASP A 111 4.71 -16.65 13.33
CA ASP A 111 5.95 -15.93 12.97
C ASP A 111 6.82 -16.63 11.89
N ARG A 112 6.25 -17.57 11.13
CA ARG A 112 7.01 -18.38 10.16
C ARG A 112 7.22 -17.66 8.82
N ASN A 113 6.38 -16.69 8.49
CA ASN A 113 6.49 -15.91 7.26
C ASN A 113 7.70 -14.99 7.39
N PHE A 114 7.83 -14.38 8.58
CA PHE A 114 9.04 -13.73 9.04
C PHE A 114 10.26 -14.64 8.89
N GLN A 115 10.21 -15.89 9.36
CA GLN A 115 11.33 -16.83 9.21
C GLN A 115 11.70 -17.16 7.76
N PHE A 116 10.72 -17.35 6.87
CA PHE A 116 10.98 -17.57 5.44
C PHE A 116 11.69 -16.38 4.80
N ARG A 117 11.21 -15.15 5.07
CA ARG A 117 11.83 -13.93 4.55
C ARG A 117 13.23 -13.70 5.11
N THR A 118 13.39 -13.88 6.42
CA THR A 118 14.69 -13.81 7.08
C THR A 118 15.65 -14.86 6.54
N LEU A 119 15.17 -16.06 6.19
CA LEU A 119 15.96 -17.12 5.58
C LEU A 119 16.43 -16.72 4.17
N VAL A 120 15.54 -16.21 3.32
CA VAL A 120 15.91 -15.72 1.98
C VAL A 120 16.98 -14.64 2.07
N HIS A 121 16.82 -13.70 3.02
CA HIS A 121 17.75 -12.60 3.21
C HIS A 121 19.08 -13.04 3.84
N PHE A 122 19.04 -13.91 4.86
CA PHE A 122 20.24 -14.39 5.56
C PHE A 122 21.18 -15.18 4.65
N TYR A 123 20.61 -16.00 3.77
CA TYR A 123 21.38 -16.84 2.87
C TYR A 123 21.61 -16.22 1.48
N GLU A 124 21.12 -15.01 1.24
CA GLU A 124 21.19 -14.32 -0.07
C GLU A 124 20.67 -15.19 -1.23
N ILE A 125 19.57 -15.93 -1.02
CA ILE A 125 19.02 -16.89 -2.02
C ILE A 125 17.89 -16.30 -2.88
N ASP A 126 17.75 -14.98 -2.92
CA ASP A 126 16.78 -14.30 -3.78
C ASP A 126 17.05 -14.60 -5.26
N GLY A 127 16.04 -15.09 -5.97
CA GLY A 127 16.13 -15.52 -7.36
C GLY A 127 16.69 -16.94 -7.58
N MET A 128 17.11 -17.66 -6.55
CA MET A 128 17.56 -19.05 -6.71
C MET A 128 16.39 -19.96 -7.13
N GLY A 129 16.57 -20.71 -8.21
CA GLY A 129 15.50 -21.51 -8.79
C GLY A 129 15.98 -22.56 -9.78
N SER A 130 15.05 -23.36 -10.28
CA SER A 130 15.32 -24.40 -11.28
C SER A 130 14.14 -24.62 -12.22
N VAL A 131 14.45 -25.02 -13.45
CA VAL A 131 13.50 -25.31 -14.54
C VAL A 131 12.78 -26.62 -14.22
N PHE A 132 11.45 -26.63 -14.33
CA PHE A 132 10.66 -27.86 -14.23
C PHE A 132 10.02 -28.29 -15.56
N LEU A 133 9.85 -27.37 -16.51
CA LEU A 133 9.26 -27.66 -17.81
C LEU A 133 9.84 -26.76 -18.89
N THR A 134 10.23 -27.35 -20.03
CA THR A 134 10.58 -26.61 -21.24
C THR A 134 9.55 -26.91 -22.32
N LYS A 135 8.92 -25.86 -22.88
CA LYS A 135 7.94 -26.00 -23.97
C LYS A 135 8.20 -24.96 -25.04
N ASN A 136 8.31 -25.38 -26.29
CA ASN A 136 8.55 -24.48 -27.44
C ASN A 136 9.73 -23.51 -27.26
N LYS A 137 10.80 -23.96 -26.59
CA LYS A 137 12.00 -23.17 -26.22
C LYS A 137 11.80 -22.14 -25.09
N HIS A 138 10.62 -22.06 -24.49
CA HIS A 138 10.39 -21.32 -23.25
C HIS A 138 10.58 -22.24 -22.04
N ASN A 139 11.33 -21.74 -21.06
CA ASN A 139 11.61 -22.46 -19.82
C ASN A 139 10.72 -21.95 -18.70
N PHE A 140 9.97 -22.86 -18.07
CA PHE A 140 9.20 -22.60 -16.86
C PHE A 140 9.98 -23.08 -15.64
N ALA A 141 10.08 -22.22 -14.62
CA ALA A 141 10.88 -22.45 -13.43
C ALA A 141 10.12 -22.13 -12.14
N VAL A 142 10.64 -22.71 -11.06
CA VAL A 142 10.35 -22.31 -9.69
C VAL A 142 11.55 -21.54 -9.17
N SER A 143 11.34 -20.37 -8.56
CA SER A 143 12.40 -19.64 -7.86
C SER A 143 11.93 -19.08 -6.51
N LEU A 144 12.89 -18.89 -5.61
CA LEU A 144 12.69 -18.30 -4.31
C LEU A 144 12.82 -16.79 -4.36
N CYS A 145 12.00 -16.09 -3.58
CA CYS A 145 12.07 -14.65 -3.43
C CYS A 145 11.68 -14.22 -2.01
N GLU A 146 12.12 -13.04 -1.60
CA GLU A 146 11.70 -12.44 -0.33
C GLU A 146 10.18 -12.20 -0.27
N ASP A 147 9.53 -12.03 -1.43
CA ASP A 147 8.08 -11.81 -1.53
C ASP A 147 7.28 -13.13 -1.56
N GLY A 148 7.94 -14.28 -1.68
CA GLY A 148 7.30 -15.59 -1.81
C GLY A 148 8.05 -16.52 -2.78
N ILE A 149 7.34 -17.49 -3.30
CA ILE A 149 7.82 -18.45 -4.30
C ILE A 149 7.25 -18.05 -5.65
N ARG A 150 8.09 -17.99 -6.67
CA ARG A 150 7.72 -17.58 -8.03
C ARG A 150 7.57 -18.80 -8.93
N PHE A 151 6.53 -18.80 -9.76
CA PHE A 151 6.27 -19.81 -10.78
C PHE A 151 6.07 -19.14 -12.14
N GLY A 152 6.99 -19.33 -13.09
CA GLY A 152 6.85 -18.65 -14.37
C GLY A 152 7.96 -18.89 -15.38
N SER A 153 7.86 -18.19 -16.51
CA SER A 153 8.88 -18.22 -17.56
C SER A 153 10.15 -17.50 -17.11
N ILE A 154 11.31 -18.13 -17.31
CA ILE A 154 12.63 -17.55 -17.01
C ILE A 154 12.90 -16.29 -17.85
N ASP A 155 12.33 -16.21 -19.06
CA ASP A 155 12.55 -15.10 -20.00
C ASP A 155 11.73 -13.85 -19.64
N ALA A 156 10.75 -13.99 -18.73
CA ALA A 156 10.06 -12.85 -18.13
C ALA A 156 10.90 -12.32 -16.97
N GLY A 157 11.96 -11.56 -17.28
CA GLY A 157 12.87 -10.91 -16.33
C GLY A 157 12.23 -9.89 -15.36
N ALA A 158 10.92 -9.95 -15.14
CA ALA A 158 10.13 -9.09 -14.27
C ALA A 158 8.87 -9.82 -13.74
N HIS A 159 8.98 -11.11 -13.41
CA HIS A 159 7.90 -11.79 -12.69
C HIS A 159 7.99 -11.45 -11.20
N GLU A 160 7.37 -10.34 -10.81
CA GLU A 160 7.09 -10.03 -9.40
C GLU A 160 5.90 -10.89 -8.96
N PRO A 161 6.03 -11.62 -7.83
CA PRO A 161 4.97 -12.50 -7.39
C PRO A 161 3.72 -11.67 -7.11
N LYS A 162 2.64 -11.97 -7.83
CA LYS A 162 1.37 -11.27 -7.62
C LYS A 162 0.71 -11.93 -6.42
N CYS A 163 0.82 -11.33 -5.24
CA CYS A 163 0.04 -11.79 -4.09
C CYS A 163 -1.46 -11.64 -4.40
N MET A 164 -2.26 -12.68 -4.15
CA MET A 164 -3.72 -12.54 -4.24
C MET A 164 -4.19 -11.57 -3.16
N PRO A 165 -4.99 -10.52 -3.47
CA PRO A 165 -5.56 -9.64 -2.45
C PRO A 165 -6.25 -10.43 -1.35
N ILE A 166 -5.96 -10.14 -0.09
CA ILE A 166 -6.46 -10.92 1.07
C ILE A 166 -8.00 -10.97 1.08
N SER A 167 -8.64 -9.93 0.56
CA SER A 167 -10.08 -9.87 0.32
C SER A 167 -10.63 -11.03 -0.51
N LYS A 168 -9.95 -11.43 -1.60
CA LYS A 168 -10.39 -12.54 -2.46
C LYS A 168 -10.31 -13.87 -1.72
N VAL A 169 -9.37 -13.96 -0.79
CA VAL A 169 -9.04 -15.17 -0.04
C VAL A 169 -9.93 -15.35 1.15
N CYS A 170 -10.29 -14.24 1.79
CA CYS A 170 -11.41 -14.24 2.69
C CYS A 170 -12.60 -14.89 1.98
N GLY A 171 -12.80 -14.67 0.68
CA GLY A 171 -13.99 -15.10 -0.04
C GLY A 171 -15.14 -14.15 0.23
N LEU A 172 -14.87 -12.83 0.24
CA LEU A 172 -15.90 -11.81 0.48
C LEU A 172 -17.09 -11.95 -0.47
N SER A 173 -16.83 -12.40 -1.70
CA SER A 173 -17.85 -12.65 -2.73
C SER A 173 -18.80 -13.80 -2.39
N GLU A 174 -18.38 -14.73 -1.54
CA GLU A 174 -19.18 -15.90 -1.13
C GLU A 174 -20.07 -15.61 0.08
N PHE A 175 -19.85 -14.47 0.75
CA PHE A 175 -20.62 -14.05 1.90
C PHE A 175 -21.84 -13.25 1.45
N ASP A 176 -22.99 -13.94 1.38
CA ASP A 176 -24.25 -13.37 0.92
C ASP A 176 -25.10 -12.77 2.06
N ASN A 177 -26.06 -11.91 1.70
CA ASN A 177 -26.91 -11.16 2.63
C ASN A 177 -27.93 -12.02 3.42
N HIS A 178 -27.97 -13.33 3.18
CA HIS A 178 -28.90 -14.29 3.83
C HIS A 178 -28.24 -15.11 4.95
N ILE A 179 -27.03 -14.74 5.37
CA ILE A 179 -26.26 -15.44 6.39
C ILE A 179 -26.67 -14.98 7.79
N ASP A 180 -26.74 -15.93 8.74
CA ASP A 180 -26.96 -15.68 10.17
C ASP A 180 -26.04 -14.56 10.72
N GLU A 181 -26.60 -13.61 11.48
CA GLU A 181 -25.87 -12.49 12.07
C GLU A 181 -24.64 -12.94 12.87
N ARG A 182 -24.69 -14.07 13.56
CA ARG A 182 -23.51 -14.59 14.29
C ARG A 182 -22.34 -14.89 13.37
N LYS A 183 -22.62 -15.47 12.19
CA LYS A 183 -21.60 -15.76 11.19
C LYS A 183 -21.10 -14.48 10.54
N LEU A 184 -21.99 -13.53 10.27
CA LEU A 184 -21.63 -12.21 9.76
C LEU A 184 -20.73 -11.44 10.73
N PHE A 185 -21.06 -11.44 12.02
CA PHE A 185 -20.25 -10.86 13.09
C PHE A 185 -18.83 -11.45 13.12
N ALA A 186 -18.73 -12.79 13.16
CA ALA A 186 -17.44 -13.48 13.15
C ALA A 186 -16.62 -13.12 11.91
N ARG A 187 -17.30 -12.98 10.78
CA ARG A 187 -16.70 -12.61 9.51
C ARG A 187 -16.19 -11.17 9.47
N ILE A 188 -16.96 -10.22 9.98
CA ILE A 188 -16.50 -8.82 10.10
C ILE A 188 -15.23 -8.76 10.95
N ARG A 189 -15.16 -9.51 12.05
CA ARG A 189 -13.94 -9.61 12.86
C ARG A 189 -12.77 -10.27 12.14
N THR A 190 -13.01 -11.28 11.31
CA THR A 190 -11.97 -11.81 10.42
C THR A 190 -11.43 -10.71 9.51
N VAL A 191 -12.31 -9.93 8.86
CA VAL A 191 -11.90 -8.82 7.99
C VAL A 191 -11.09 -7.77 8.77
N GLN A 192 -11.53 -7.37 9.96
CA GLN A 192 -10.76 -6.46 10.83
C GLN A 192 -9.35 -7.00 11.11
N ARG A 193 -9.23 -8.28 11.49
CA ARG A 193 -7.94 -8.93 11.73
C ARG A 193 -7.06 -8.91 10.48
N GLU A 194 -7.61 -9.26 9.33
CA GLU A 194 -6.86 -9.26 8.07
C GLU A 194 -6.35 -7.86 7.68
N ILE A 195 -7.15 -6.81 7.93
CA ILE A 195 -6.70 -5.42 7.74
C ILE A 195 -5.53 -5.10 8.67
N CYS A 196 -5.59 -5.50 9.95
CA CYS A 196 -4.49 -5.29 10.90
C CYS A 196 -3.23 -6.04 10.48
N LEU A 197 -3.35 -7.30 10.05
CA LEU A 197 -2.20 -8.10 9.59
C LEU A 197 -1.54 -7.47 8.35
N LEU A 198 -2.32 -6.98 7.39
CA LEU A 198 -1.79 -6.22 6.24
C LEU A 198 -1.00 -4.98 6.66
N LEU A 199 -1.45 -4.29 7.71
CA LEU A 199 -0.77 -3.11 8.23
C LEU A 199 0.54 -3.47 8.94
N ASP A 200 0.53 -4.53 9.74
CA ASP A 200 1.73 -5.04 10.40
C ASP A 200 2.77 -5.51 9.37
N ASP A 201 2.35 -6.21 8.32
CA ASP A 201 3.21 -6.62 7.21
C ASP A 201 3.78 -5.43 6.46
N TRP A 202 2.94 -4.41 6.18
CA TRP A 202 3.39 -3.17 5.56
C TRP A 202 4.49 -2.50 6.38
N GLU A 203 4.29 -2.35 7.69
CA GLU A 203 5.30 -1.74 8.57
C GLU A 203 6.56 -2.57 8.67
N HIS A 204 6.41 -3.88 8.80
CA HIS A 204 7.52 -4.79 8.94
C HIS A 204 8.41 -4.78 7.68
N LEU A 205 7.82 -4.96 6.51
CA LEU A 205 8.56 -4.95 5.24
C LEU A 205 9.21 -3.59 4.97
N ASN A 206 8.50 -2.49 5.19
CA ASN A 206 9.11 -1.17 5.05
C ASN A 206 10.26 -0.94 6.02
N SER A 207 10.20 -1.51 7.23
CA SER A 207 11.30 -1.43 8.20
C SER A 207 12.53 -2.19 7.71
N ILE A 208 12.36 -3.38 7.14
CA ILE A 208 13.46 -4.16 6.54
C ILE A 208 14.09 -3.37 5.39
N LEU A 209 13.26 -2.88 4.46
CA LEU A 209 13.73 -2.11 3.30
C LEU A 209 14.46 -0.83 3.73
N ALA A 210 13.96 -0.14 4.76
CA ALA A 210 14.59 1.06 5.30
C ALA A 210 15.96 0.78 5.94
N VAL A 211 16.13 -0.38 6.58
CA VAL A 211 17.43 -0.80 7.14
C VAL A 211 18.44 -1.11 6.04
N GLU A 212 18.05 -1.87 5.02
CA GLU A 212 18.90 -2.18 3.85
C GLU A 212 19.33 -0.88 3.15
N TYR A 213 18.37 0.01 2.88
CA TYR A 213 18.62 1.33 2.31
C TYR A 213 19.57 2.15 3.18
N GLY A 214 19.32 2.22 4.49
CA GLY A 214 20.14 2.99 5.44
C GLY A 214 21.58 2.52 5.50
N LYS A 215 21.82 1.20 5.46
CA LYS A 215 23.16 0.61 5.43
C LYS A 215 23.92 1.04 4.16
N VAL A 216 23.30 0.87 3.01
CA VAL A 216 23.93 1.15 1.70
C VAL A 216 24.13 2.64 1.50
N TYR A 217 23.19 3.47 2.00
CA TYR A 217 23.34 4.91 2.03
C TYR A 217 24.50 5.38 2.92
N TYR A 218 24.69 4.75 4.08
CA TYR A 218 25.83 5.01 4.96
C TYR A 218 27.16 4.63 4.29
N GLU A 219 27.22 3.50 3.58
CA GLU A 219 28.40 3.09 2.80
C GLU A 219 28.72 4.07 1.66
N LEU A 220 27.69 4.58 0.98
CA LEU A 220 27.82 5.63 -0.03
C LEU A 220 28.38 6.94 0.56
N GLN A 221 27.86 7.36 1.73
CA GLN A 221 28.33 8.57 2.40
C GLN A 221 29.78 8.44 2.91
N SER A 222 30.16 7.26 3.39
CA SER A 222 31.49 7.00 3.96
C SER A 222 32.57 6.71 2.91
N SER A 223 32.20 6.16 1.75
CA SER A 223 33.15 5.72 0.73
C SER A 223 32.67 6.00 -0.69
N HIS A 224 32.38 7.26 -0.98
CA HIS A 224 31.77 7.67 -2.25
C HIS A 224 32.61 7.26 -3.47
N ASN A 225 32.14 6.22 -4.16
CA ASN A 225 32.74 5.69 -5.39
C ASN A 225 31.66 5.05 -6.28
N LYS A 226 32.02 4.77 -7.54
CA LYS A 226 31.10 4.21 -8.54
C LYS A 226 30.42 2.90 -8.09
N LYS A 227 31.12 2.03 -7.37
CA LYS A 227 30.55 0.76 -6.87
C LYS A 227 29.48 1.00 -5.80
N THR A 228 29.71 1.96 -4.90
CA THR A 228 28.73 2.35 -3.88
C THR A 228 27.53 3.09 -4.47
N GLU A 229 27.73 3.86 -5.55
CA GLU A 229 26.63 4.49 -6.29
C GLU A 229 25.76 3.44 -6.98
N GLU A 230 26.36 2.51 -7.74
CA GLU A 230 25.63 1.41 -8.39
C GLU A 230 24.89 0.52 -7.38
N ALA A 231 25.48 0.27 -6.21
CA ALA A 231 24.83 -0.48 -5.13
C ALA A 231 23.62 0.28 -4.56
N PHE A 232 23.77 1.59 -4.35
CA PHE A 232 22.70 2.45 -3.85
C PHE A 232 21.54 2.58 -4.85
N GLU A 233 21.82 2.72 -6.15
CA GLU A 233 20.80 2.72 -7.20
C GLU A 233 20.03 1.41 -7.23
N LYS A 234 20.72 0.26 -7.20
CA LYS A 234 20.08 -1.07 -7.17
C LYS A 234 19.16 -1.24 -5.97
N VAL A 235 19.62 -0.85 -4.79
CA VAL A 235 18.83 -0.98 -3.54
C VAL A 235 17.64 -0.01 -3.54
N THR A 236 17.80 1.18 -4.11
CA THR A 236 16.69 2.14 -4.28
C THR A 236 15.62 1.60 -5.24
N LEU A 237 16.03 1.05 -6.38
CA LEU A 237 15.11 0.43 -7.34
C LEU A 237 14.38 -0.77 -6.72
N LYS A 238 15.11 -1.66 -6.04
CA LYS A 238 14.56 -2.82 -5.32
C LYS A 238 13.55 -2.38 -4.25
N MET A 239 13.89 -1.36 -3.46
CA MET A 239 13.00 -0.81 -2.43
C MET A 239 11.72 -0.22 -3.04
N ASN A 240 11.83 0.54 -4.13
CA ASN A 240 10.68 1.15 -4.78
C ASN A 240 9.73 0.11 -5.37
N SER A 241 10.22 -0.87 -6.16
CA SER A 241 9.33 -1.85 -6.80
C SER A 241 8.62 -2.75 -5.78
N ARG A 242 9.33 -3.15 -4.71
CA ARG A 242 8.71 -3.91 -3.61
C ARG A 242 7.66 -3.11 -2.85
N ARG A 243 7.95 -1.84 -2.55
CA ARG A 243 7.00 -0.97 -1.86
C ARG A 243 5.76 -0.72 -2.72
N ASP A 244 5.94 -0.56 -4.04
CA ASP A 244 4.84 -0.42 -4.99
C ASP A 244 3.98 -1.67 -5.09
N SER A 245 4.61 -2.85 -5.22
CA SER A 245 3.92 -4.14 -5.23
C SER A 245 3.08 -4.35 -3.97
N LEU A 246 3.67 -4.07 -2.81
CA LEU A 246 2.97 -4.20 -1.53
C LEU A 246 1.86 -3.17 -1.38
N ALA A 247 2.08 -1.92 -1.81
CA ALA A 247 1.09 -0.86 -1.78
C ALA A 247 -0.10 -1.20 -2.66
N GLN A 248 0.15 -1.70 -3.88
CA GLN A 248 -0.90 -2.18 -4.76
C GLN A 248 -1.69 -3.33 -4.12
N TRP A 249 -1.00 -4.32 -3.56
CA TRP A 249 -1.65 -5.47 -2.92
C TRP A 249 -2.53 -5.10 -1.71
N CYS A 250 -2.02 -4.24 -0.82
CA CYS A 250 -2.79 -3.70 0.29
C CYS A 250 -4.01 -2.94 -0.21
N LEU A 251 -3.84 -2.08 -1.22
CA LEU A 251 -4.91 -1.22 -1.71
C LEU A 251 -6.00 -1.99 -2.48
N GLU A 252 -5.62 -3.01 -3.25
CA GLU A 252 -6.59 -3.92 -3.87
C GLU A 252 -7.47 -4.58 -2.81
N SER A 253 -6.85 -5.07 -1.72
CA SER A 253 -7.56 -5.65 -0.59
C SER A 253 -8.47 -4.61 0.10
N PHE A 254 -7.97 -3.39 0.29
CA PHE A 254 -8.73 -2.30 0.91
C PHE A 254 -9.95 -1.88 0.08
N CYS A 255 -9.81 -1.83 -1.24
CA CYS A 255 -10.93 -1.55 -2.14
C CYS A 255 -12.04 -2.60 -1.97
N ASP A 256 -11.66 -3.88 -2.01
CA ASP A 256 -12.62 -4.97 -1.90
C ASP A 256 -13.29 -5.01 -0.51
N PHE A 257 -12.54 -4.75 0.57
CA PHE A 257 -13.12 -4.61 1.91
C PHE A 257 -14.09 -3.43 2.01
N GLN A 258 -13.73 -2.27 1.45
CA GLN A 258 -14.57 -1.08 1.45
C GLN A 258 -15.86 -1.29 0.65
N GLU A 259 -15.78 -1.94 -0.51
CA GLU A 259 -16.95 -2.28 -1.34
C GLU A 259 -17.86 -3.29 -0.63
N TRP A 260 -17.27 -4.28 0.03
CA TRP A 260 -18.03 -5.25 0.82
C TRP A 260 -18.76 -4.58 2.00
N ILE A 261 -18.07 -3.71 2.75
CA ILE A 261 -18.68 -2.89 3.81
C ILE A 261 -19.83 -2.03 3.25
N THR A 262 -19.60 -1.38 2.11
CA THR A 262 -20.61 -0.55 1.44
C THR A 262 -21.83 -1.37 1.02
N LYS A 263 -21.63 -2.58 0.51
CA LYS A 263 -22.70 -3.52 0.17
C LYS A 263 -23.51 -3.92 1.41
N LEU A 264 -22.85 -4.22 2.53
CA LEU A 264 -23.52 -4.60 3.78
C LEU A 264 -24.38 -3.48 4.35
N LEU A 265 -23.85 -2.25 4.42
CA LEU A 265 -24.56 -1.11 5.01
C LEU A 265 -25.73 -0.60 4.16
N ASN A 266 -25.74 -0.90 2.86
CA ASN A 266 -26.90 -0.64 2.02
C ASN A 266 -28.08 -1.61 2.31
N ASN A 267 -27.89 -2.65 3.13
CA ASN A 267 -28.94 -3.56 3.56
C ASN A 267 -29.65 -3.04 4.83
N LYS A 268 -30.98 -2.92 4.79
CA LYS A 268 -31.76 -2.16 5.79
C LYS A 268 -32.12 -2.92 7.09
N SER A 269 -31.63 -4.14 7.29
CA SER A 269 -32.10 -5.03 8.37
C SER A 269 -30.97 -5.65 9.21
N LEU A 270 -29.94 -4.87 9.55
CA LEU A 270 -28.85 -5.31 10.43
C LEU A 270 -29.10 -4.88 11.87
N SER A 271 -28.74 -5.71 12.85
CA SER A 271 -28.74 -5.33 14.27
C SER A 271 -27.67 -4.29 14.61
N ASP A 272 -27.87 -3.56 15.71
CA ASP A 272 -26.94 -2.53 16.19
C ASP A 272 -25.53 -3.10 16.48
N ASP A 273 -25.44 -4.35 16.94
CA ASP A 273 -24.17 -5.04 17.17
C ASP A 273 -23.38 -5.23 15.87
N ILE A 274 -24.06 -5.60 14.78
CA ILE A 274 -23.45 -5.75 13.46
C ILE A 274 -23.04 -4.39 12.91
N LEU A 275 -23.89 -3.37 13.03
CA LEU A 275 -23.57 -2.02 12.59
C LEU A 275 -22.32 -1.48 13.31
N SER A 276 -22.22 -1.69 14.62
CA SER A 276 -21.04 -1.29 15.41
C SER A 276 -19.76 -2.00 14.95
N GLU A 277 -19.81 -3.28 14.61
CA GLU A 277 -18.64 -4.02 14.11
C GLU A 277 -18.26 -3.60 12.68
N ILE A 278 -19.24 -3.27 11.84
CA ILE A 278 -18.97 -2.72 10.50
C ILE A 278 -18.32 -1.34 10.61
N ASP A 279 -18.80 -0.48 11.50
CA ASP A 279 -18.20 0.84 11.75
C ASP A 279 -16.76 0.70 12.26
N ALA A 280 -16.51 -0.25 13.17
CA ALA A 280 -15.16 -0.57 13.64
C ALA A 280 -14.26 -1.05 12.49
N ALA A 281 -14.75 -1.95 11.62
CA ALA A 281 -14.02 -2.41 10.45
C ALA A 281 -13.72 -1.27 9.46
N SER A 282 -14.69 -0.38 9.21
CA SER A 282 -14.49 0.79 8.37
C SER A 282 -13.46 1.76 8.97
N GLY A 283 -13.46 1.94 10.29
CA GLY A 283 -12.49 2.76 11.01
C GLY A 283 -11.05 2.22 10.91
N VAL A 284 -10.86 0.91 11.13
CA VAL A 284 -9.55 0.25 11.00
C VAL A 284 -9.05 0.33 9.55
N LEU A 285 -9.94 0.08 8.57
CA LEU A 285 -9.61 0.21 7.15
C LEU A 285 -9.15 1.62 6.78
N LEU A 286 -9.85 2.63 7.28
CA LEU A 286 -9.51 4.03 7.04
C LEU A 286 -8.19 4.43 7.70
N SER A 287 -7.95 3.97 8.93
CA SER A 287 -6.67 4.15 9.60
C SER A 287 -5.53 3.53 8.79
N GLY A 288 -5.75 2.34 8.23
CA GLY A 288 -4.80 1.69 7.36
C GLY A 288 -4.51 2.48 6.09
N LEU A 289 -5.55 2.99 5.43
CA LEU A 289 -5.39 3.86 4.25
C LEU A 289 -4.57 5.11 4.59
N GLN A 290 -4.88 5.77 5.69
CA GLN A 290 -4.16 6.99 6.12
C GLN A 290 -2.68 6.71 6.41
N LYS A 291 -2.40 5.58 7.07
CA LYS A 291 -1.05 5.17 7.47
C LYS A 291 -0.18 4.75 6.29
N ILE A 292 -0.76 4.07 5.31
CA ILE A 292 -0.01 3.60 4.15
C ILE A 292 0.10 4.70 3.09
N PHE A 293 -1.02 5.30 2.66
CA PHE A 293 -1.08 6.12 1.44
C PHE A 293 -1.18 7.63 1.70
N LEU A 294 -1.71 8.04 2.86
CA LEU A 294 -1.87 9.45 3.23
C LEU A 294 -0.88 10.00 4.28
N PRO A 295 0.34 9.45 4.54
CA PRO A 295 1.23 10.12 5.50
C PRO A 295 1.75 11.45 4.96
N ALA A 296 1.74 12.48 5.81
CA ALA A 296 2.35 13.77 5.49
C ALA A 296 3.86 13.66 5.11
N SER A 297 4.55 12.63 5.61
CA SER A 297 5.96 12.32 5.31
C SER A 297 6.18 11.54 4.01
N VAL A 298 5.13 10.90 3.45
CA VAL A 298 5.19 10.06 2.24
C VAL A 298 5.03 10.86 0.95
N SER A 299 4.92 12.18 1.05
CA SER A 299 4.98 13.14 -0.05
C SER A 299 6.25 13.07 -0.94
N ARG A 300 7.19 12.15 -0.65
CA ARG A 300 8.37 11.83 -1.46
C ARG A 300 8.32 10.50 -2.20
N HIS A 301 7.40 9.59 -1.85
CA HIS A 301 7.32 8.29 -2.52
C HIS A 301 6.28 8.36 -3.63
N ARG A 302 6.76 8.22 -4.86
CA ARG A 302 5.91 8.06 -6.03
C ARG A 302 5.43 6.61 -6.06
N TYR A 303 4.17 6.42 -5.70
CA TYR A 303 3.51 5.15 -5.97
C TYR A 303 3.45 4.89 -7.48
N CYS A 304 3.51 3.62 -7.87
CA CYS A 304 3.32 3.21 -9.25
C CYS A 304 1.96 3.66 -9.81
N ASP A 305 1.87 3.78 -11.14
CA ASP A 305 0.66 4.26 -11.82
C ASP A 305 -0.59 3.39 -11.54
N ALA A 306 -0.42 2.14 -11.11
CA ALA A 306 -1.51 1.24 -10.75
C ALA A 306 -2.23 1.62 -9.44
N VAL A 307 -1.59 2.40 -8.56
CA VAL A 307 -2.17 2.80 -7.26
C VAL A 307 -3.24 3.87 -7.41
N LEU A 308 -3.09 4.81 -8.35
CA LEU A 308 -4.05 5.91 -8.53
C LEU A 308 -5.47 5.42 -8.92
N PRO A 309 -5.65 4.52 -9.91
CA PRO A 309 -6.97 3.94 -10.21
C PRO A 309 -7.61 3.22 -9.02
N LEU A 310 -6.80 2.53 -8.20
CA LEU A 310 -7.30 1.84 -7.01
C LEU A 310 -7.73 2.83 -5.92
N LEU A 311 -7.00 3.92 -5.71
CA LEU A 311 -7.43 4.98 -4.79
C LEU A 311 -8.71 5.67 -5.27
N GLU A 312 -8.86 5.85 -6.58
CA GLU A 312 -10.10 6.36 -7.18
C GLU A 312 -11.28 5.42 -6.89
N ARG A 313 -11.08 4.11 -7.08
CA ARG A 313 -12.06 3.05 -6.76
C ARG A 313 -12.44 3.08 -5.28
N PHE A 314 -11.45 3.14 -4.39
CA PHE A 314 -11.67 3.24 -2.94
C PHE A 314 -12.49 4.48 -2.57
N ALA A 315 -12.10 5.65 -3.06
CA ALA A 315 -12.79 6.92 -2.77
C ALA A 315 -14.23 6.93 -3.30
N LYS A 316 -14.47 6.39 -4.51
CA LYS A 316 -15.83 6.22 -5.06
C LYS A 316 -16.69 5.33 -4.17
N SER A 317 -16.16 4.19 -3.71
CA SER A 317 -16.89 3.30 -2.80
C SER A 317 -17.22 3.97 -1.46
N ARG A 318 -16.29 4.74 -0.90
CA ARG A 318 -16.51 5.57 0.29
C ARG A 318 -17.63 6.61 0.11
N ILE A 319 -17.62 7.32 -1.03
CA ILE A 319 -18.67 8.31 -1.35
C ILE A 319 -20.02 7.63 -1.55
N GLN A 320 -20.05 6.42 -2.12
CA GLN A 320 -21.28 5.63 -2.23
C GLN A 320 -21.82 5.24 -0.85
N LEU A 321 -20.93 4.88 0.08
CA LEU A 321 -21.30 4.60 1.46
C LEU A 321 -21.82 5.85 2.19
N ASN A 322 -21.17 6.99 1.95
CA ASN A 322 -21.59 8.26 2.54
C ASN A 322 -21.30 9.43 1.59
N SER A 323 -22.36 9.92 0.93
CA SER A 323 -22.25 11.02 -0.04
C SER A 323 -21.88 12.36 0.59
N GLU A 324 -22.03 12.50 1.90
CA GLU A 324 -21.77 13.69 2.70
C GLU A 324 -20.33 13.72 3.27
N ASP A 325 -19.49 12.74 2.92
CA ASP A 325 -18.11 12.63 3.40
C ASP A 325 -17.15 13.48 2.55
N LEU A 326 -16.97 14.74 2.96
CA LEU A 326 -16.11 15.70 2.26
C LEU A 326 -14.66 15.23 2.16
N SER A 327 -14.15 14.49 3.16
CA SER A 327 -12.79 13.94 3.10
C SER A 327 -12.62 12.99 1.90
N SER A 328 -13.61 12.12 1.67
CA SER A 328 -13.59 11.17 0.55
C SER A 328 -13.75 11.86 -0.81
N HIS A 329 -14.55 12.93 -0.90
CA HIS A 329 -14.66 13.76 -2.10
C HIS A 329 -13.36 14.51 -2.42
N LEU A 330 -12.69 15.05 -1.40
CA LEU A 330 -11.38 15.68 -1.57
C LEU A 330 -10.35 14.65 -2.04
N LEU A 331 -10.28 13.47 -1.41
CA LEU A 331 -9.41 12.38 -1.86
C LEU A 331 -9.69 12.00 -3.32
N LEU A 332 -10.95 11.82 -3.71
CA LEU A 332 -11.33 11.49 -5.08
C LEU A 332 -10.84 12.56 -6.06
N GLN A 333 -11.11 13.84 -5.79
CA GLN A 333 -10.71 14.92 -6.69
C GLN A 333 -9.19 15.06 -6.77
N THR A 334 -8.49 14.89 -5.65
CA THR A 334 -7.03 14.91 -5.60
C THR A 334 -6.42 13.80 -6.46
N VAL A 335 -6.91 12.57 -6.31
CA VAL A 335 -6.46 11.41 -7.11
C VAL A 335 -6.79 11.60 -8.59
N ARG A 336 -8.00 12.08 -8.91
CA ARG A 336 -8.38 12.35 -10.30
C ARG A 336 -7.53 13.45 -10.92
N SER A 337 -7.17 14.47 -10.15
CA SER A 337 -6.25 15.53 -10.61
C SER A 337 -4.87 14.94 -10.90
N ALA A 338 -4.35 14.07 -10.01
CA ALA A 338 -3.10 13.34 -10.19
C ALA A 338 -3.08 12.43 -11.42
N MET A 339 -4.26 11.97 -11.89
CA MET A 339 -4.42 11.17 -13.10
C MET A 339 -4.68 12.03 -14.37
N GLY A 340 -4.69 13.35 -14.27
CA GLY A 340 -4.91 14.24 -15.42
C GLY A 340 -6.37 14.62 -15.72
N TYR A 341 -7.33 14.26 -14.86
CA TYR A 341 -8.73 14.62 -15.07
C TYR A 341 -9.06 16.08 -14.70
N GLU A 342 -10.17 16.59 -15.23
CA GLU A 342 -10.70 17.93 -14.97
C GLU A 342 -11.22 18.09 -13.53
N PHE A 343 -11.34 19.34 -13.08
CA PHE A 343 -11.87 19.64 -11.74
C PHE A 343 -13.38 19.38 -11.64
N SER A 344 -13.84 18.56 -10.69
CA SER A 344 -15.26 18.36 -10.44
C SER A 344 -15.89 19.52 -9.68
N LYS A 345 -16.92 20.13 -10.27
CA LYS A 345 -17.75 21.17 -9.63
C LYS A 345 -18.58 20.65 -8.46
N ASP A 346 -18.76 19.33 -8.33
CA ASP A 346 -19.49 18.72 -7.22
C ASP A 346 -18.86 19.10 -5.87
N LEU A 347 -17.53 19.24 -5.83
CA LEU A 347 -16.81 19.60 -4.63
C LEU A 347 -17.16 21.03 -4.14
N LEU A 348 -17.49 21.95 -5.05
CA LEU A 348 -17.91 23.32 -4.72
C LEU A 348 -19.30 23.36 -4.08
N SER A 349 -20.12 22.33 -4.27
CA SER A 349 -21.46 22.28 -3.67
C SER A 349 -21.41 22.23 -2.13
N PHE A 350 -20.39 21.60 -1.55
CA PHE A 350 -20.15 21.56 -0.10
C PHE A 350 -19.95 22.94 0.52
N LEU A 351 -19.45 23.91 -0.27
CA LEU A 351 -19.30 25.31 0.17
C LEU A 351 -20.63 26.06 0.26
N LYS A 352 -21.71 25.51 -0.30
CA LYS A 352 -23.07 26.09 -0.17
C LYS A 352 -23.88 25.42 0.93
N GLN A 353 -23.47 24.23 1.35
CA GLN A 353 -24.08 23.45 2.43
C GLN A 353 -23.69 23.96 3.83
N LYS A 354 -24.51 23.59 4.82
CA LYS A 354 -24.22 23.86 6.23
C LYS A 354 -23.22 22.85 6.77
N SER A 355 -22.40 23.24 7.75
CA SER A 355 -21.29 22.40 8.24
C SER A 355 -21.70 21.10 8.96
N PHE A 356 -22.98 20.93 9.30
CA PHE A 356 -23.52 19.68 9.84
C PHE A 356 -24.06 18.73 8.75
N GLU A 357 -24.23 19.21 7.51
CA GLU A 357 -24.70 18.42 6.36
C GLU A 357 -23.58 17.58 5.73
N TRP A 358 -22.35 17.76 6.21
CA TRP A 358 -21.18 17.00 5.76
C TRP A 358 -20.22 16.73 6.92
N LYS A 359 -19.34 15.74 6.72
CA LYS A 359 -18.39 15.29 7.76
C LYS A 359 -16.97 15.14 7.22
N PHE A 360 -16.03 15.20 8.16
CA PHE A 360 -14.65 14.77 7.94
C PHE A 360 -14.47 13.42 8.61
N THR A 361 -14.37 12.35 7.81
CA THR A 361 -14.12 11.00 8.35
C THR A 361 -12.63 10.72 8.57
N PHE A 362 -11.77 11.43 7.86
CA PHE A 362 -10.32 11.46 8.03
C PHE A 362 -9.79 12.87 7.72
N ASP A 363 -8.54 13.15 8.09
CA ASP A 363 -7.90 14.44 7.80
C ASP A 363 -7.74 14.65 6.28
N PRO A 364 -8.48 15.59 5.66
CA PRO A 364 -8.36 15.84 4.23
C PRO A 364 -7.03 16.48 3.85
N SER A 365 -6.36 17.16 4.78
CA SER A 365 -5.06 17.80 4.54
C SER A 365 -4.03 16.77 4.08
N ALA A 366 -4.09 15.57 4.68
CA ALA A 366 -3.26 14.42 4.35
C ALA A 366 -3.35 14.05 2.86
N SER A 367 -4.56 13.96 2.30
CA SER A 367 -4.75 13.67 0.87
C SER A 367 -4.16 14.75 -0.02
N LEU A 368 -4.43 16.02 0.26
CA LEU A 368 -3.90 17.12 -0.54
C LEU A 368 -2.36 17.13 -0.54
N LYS A 369 -1.76 16.89 0.63
CA LYS A 369 -0.30 16.83 0.83
C LYS A 369 0.34 15.64 0.11
N SER A 370 -0.30 14.47 0.09
CA SER A 370 0.25 13.25 -0.53
C SER A 370 0.38 13.32 -2.05
N PHE A 371 -0.49 14.06 -2.73
CA PHE A 371 -0.56 14.05 -4.20
C PHE A 371 -0.23 15.40 -4.85
N SER A 372 0.00 16.47 -4.08
CA SER A 372 0.24 17.83 -4.60
C SER A 372 1.38 17.96 -5.61
N TRP A 373 2.28 16.97 -5.67
CA TRP A 373 3.39 16.94 -6.62
C TRP A 373 2.98 16.53 -8.04
N SER A 374 1.80 15.91 -8.23
CA SER A 374 1.38 15.25 -9.47
C SER A 374 0.34 16.00 -10.31
N TYR A 375 -0.22 17.10 -9.81
CA TYR A 375 -1.27 17.87 -10.51
C TYR A 375 -1.02 19.38 -10.48
N SER A 376 -1.79 20.12 -11.27
CA SER A 376 -1.57 21.56 -11.49
C SER A 376 -1.67 22.40 -10.20
N GLN A 377 -0.91 23.49 -10.18
CA GLN A 377 -0.95 24.48 -9.09
C GLN A 377 -2.35 25.07 -8.89
N GLU A 378 -3.09 25.29 -9.98
CA GLU A 378 -4.47 25.79 -9.94
C GLU A 378 -5.42 24.83 -9.22
N HIS A 379 -5.37 23.53 -9.57
CA HIS A 379 -6.14 22.50 -8.87
C HIS A 379 -5.76 22.46 -7.39
N HIS A 380 -4.48 22.59 -7.06
CA HIS A 380 -4.01 22.57 -5.69
C HIS A 380 -4.51 23.76 -4.87
N LEU A 381 -4.47 24.97 -5.43
CA LEU A 381 -5.05 26.15 -4.79
C LEU A 381 -6.54 25.96 -4.55
N LEU A 382 -7.28 25.49 -5.54
CA LEU A 382 -8.73 25.31 -5.44
C LEU A 382 -9.11 24.26 -4.39
N LEU A 383 -8.43 23.10 -4.38
CA LEU A 383 -8.59 22.08 -3.35
C LEU A 383 -8.29 22.62 -1.95
N SER A 384 -7.20 23.39 -1.82
CA SER A 384 -6.78 23.99 -0.55
C SER A 384 -7.79 25.03 -0.05
N LEU A 385 -8.40 25.81 -0.95
CA LEU A 385 -9.47 26.75 -0.62
C LEU A 385 -10.72 26.03 -0.13
N VAL A 386 -11.18 24.99 -0.84
CA VAL A 386 -12.34 24.19 -0.42
C VAL A 386 -12.09 23.62 0.97
N PHE A 387 -10.95 22.94 1.15
CA PHE A 387 -10.57 22.37 2.45
C PHE A 387 -10.57 23.43 3.55
N SER A 388 -9.87 24.54 3.35
CA SER A 388 -9.71 25.58 4.38
C SER A 388 -11.05 26.23 4.76
N ILE A 389 -11.88 26.58 3.78
CA ILE A 389 -13.19 27.19 4.02
C ILE A 389 -14.10 26.24 4.79
N CYS A 390 -14.18 24.97 4.36
CA CYS A 390 -14.94 23.96 5.08
C CYS A 390 -14.39 23.76 6.50
N PHE A 391 -13.08 23.68 6.67
CA PHE A 391 -12.45 23.48 7.97
C PHE A 391 -12.77 24.63 8.94
N PHE A 392 -12.68 25.90 8.50
CA PHE A 392 -13.15 27.04 9.27
C PHE A 392 -14.61 26.88 9.69
N ARG A 393 -15.51 26.58 8.73
CA ARG A 393 -16.94 26.39 9.01
C ARG A 393 -17.25 25.26 9.98
N LYS A 394 -16.40 24.22 10.04
CA LYS A 394 -16.55 23.12 10.99
C LYS A 394 -16.18 23.51 12.42
N ILE A 395 -15.19 24.39 12.57
CA ILE A 395 -14.66 24.82 13.87
C ILE A 395 -15.54 25.90 14.51
N LEU A 396 -16.25 26.69 13.71
CA LEU A 396 -17.17 27.72 14.21
C LEU A 396 -18.18 27.17 15.24
N PRO A 397 -18.46 27.92 16.32
CA PRO A 397 -18.08 29.32 16.56
C PRO A 397 -16.69 29.51 17.20
N ASN A 398 -15.90 28.45 17.37
CA ASN A 398 -14.59 28.57 18.00
C ASN A 398 -13.59 29.27 17.06
N ASN A 399 -12.64 29.99 17.65
CA ASN A 399 -11.51 30.55 16.91
C ASN A 399 -10.48 29.48 16.62
N MET A 400 -9.86 29.54 15.43
CA MET A 400 -8.72 28.71 15.09
C MET A 400 -7.50 29.02 15.96
N ASP A 401 -6.78 27.97 16.32
CA ASP A 401 -5.51 28.02 17.01
C ASP A 401 -4.34 27.74 16.05
N SER A 402 -3.13 27.73 16.61
CA SER A 402 -1.91 27.55 15.83
C SER A 402 -1.73 26.15 15.24
N HIS A 403 -2.41 25.13 15.79
CA HIS A 403 -2.28 23.76 15.29
C HIS A 403 -3.08 23.63 14.00
N HIS A 404 -4.35 24.04 14.03
CA HIS A 404 -5.24 24.02 12.88
C HIS A 404 -4.75 24.94 11.74
N LEU A 405 -4.26 26.14 12.07
CA LEU A 405 -3.68 27.05 11.07
C LEU A 405 -2.39 26.51 10.47
N SER A 406 -1.59 25.76 11.23
CA SER A 406 -0.39 25.13 10.70
C SER A 406 -0.73 24.07 9.66
N ASP A 407 -1.81 23.31 9.83
CA ASP A 407 -2.24 22.33 8.83
C ASP A 407 -2.73 22.97 7.53
N ILE A 408 -3.48 24.08 7.63
CA ILE A 408 -3.86 24.88 6.46
C ILE A 408 -2.61 25.44 5.78
N ALA A 409 -1.73 26.11 6.53
CA ALA A 409 -0.52 26.73 6.00
C ALA A 409 0.38 25.71 5.29
N THR A 410 0.62 24.56 5.92
CA THR A 410 1.43 23.50 5.31
C THR A 410 0.78 22.93 4.07
N THR A 411 -0.55 22.83 4.01
CA THR A 411 -1.24 22.39 2.78
C THR A 411 -0.95 23.35 1.62
N PHE A 412 -1.06 24.67 1.82
CA PHE A 412 -0.75 25.68 0.78
C PHE A 412 0.73 25.72 0.35
N GLN A 413 1.64 25.33 1.25
CA GLN A 413 3.09 25.32 1.02
C GLN A 413 3.55 24.21 0.05
N MET A 414 2.87 23.06 0.06
CA MET A 414 3.39 21.82 -0.55
C MET A 414 3.71 21.82 -2.05
N PRO A 415 3.12 22.64 -2.94
CA PRO A 415 3.47 22.62 -4.36
C PRO A 415 4.94 22.98 -4.66
N GLU A 416 5.60 23.69 -3.75
CA GLU A 416 6.92 24.29 -3.95
C GLU A 416 8.02 23.66 -3.07
N THR A 417 7.65 22.91 -2.02
CA THR A 417 8.61 22.32 -1.07
C THR A 417 9.20 20.99 -1.47
N PHE A 418 8.87 20.45 -2.65
CA PHE A 418 9.54 19.28 -3.22
C PHE A 418 10.56 19.70 -4.31
N PRO A 419 11.87 19.68 -4.03
CA PRO A 419 12.93 19.83 -5.04
C PRO A 419 13.25 18.46 -5.69
N PRO A 420 14.16 18.38 -6.69
CA PRO A 420 14.05 18.80 -8.07
C PRO A 420 14.08 17.57 -9.00
N ASP A 421 13.25 16.55 -8.78
CA ASP A 421 13.14 15.45 -9.76
C ASP A 421 12.25 15.85 -10.94
N PHE A 422 12.65 16.93 -11.63
CA PHE A 422 11.93 17.46 -12.78
C PHE A 422 11.90 16.49 -13.96
N GLU A 423 12.88 15.58 -14.05
CA GLU A 423 12.95 14.57 -15.11
C GLU A 423 11.84 13.53 -14.95
N ASN A 424 11.49 13.14 -13.72
CA ASN A 424 10.46 12.14 -13.48
C ASN A 424 9.10 12.74 -13.06
N ARG A 425 9.01 14.04 -12.73
CA ARG A 425 7.76 14.69 -12.33
C ARG A 425 6.84 14.90 -13.54
N VAL A 426 5.76 14.12 -13.61
CA VAL A 426 4.65 14.40 -14.53
C VAL A 426 3.67 15.31 -13.81
N VAL A 427 3.68 16.60 -14.14
CA VAL A 427 2.63 17.53 -13.71
C VAL A 427 1.57 17.58 -14.80
N HIS A 428 0.38 17.09 -14.48
CA HIS A 428 -0.75 17.27 -15.37
C HIS A 428 -1.19 18.74 -15.37
N GLN A 429 -1.28 19.34 -16.56
CA GLN A 429 -1.92 20.64 -16.77
C GLN A 429 -3.41 20.40 -16.97
N ASN A 430 -4.11 20.14 -15.86
CA ASN A 430 -5.53 19.84 -15.84
C ASN A 430 -6.35 21.09 -16.21
N LYS A 431 -7.48 20.93 -16.89
CA LYS A 431 -8.42 22.04 -17.09
C LYS A 431 -9.22 22.30 -15.82
N CYS A 432 -9.23 23.56 -15.42
CA CYS A 432 -10.08 24.08 -14.36
C CYS A 432 -11.20 24.93 -14.97
N ASP A 433 -12.42 24.39 -15.04
CA ASP A 433 -13.59 25.10 -15.59
C ASP A 433 -14.28 26.02 -14.58
N VAL A 434 -13.53 26.50 -13.57
CA VAL A 434 -14.00 27.46 -12.57
C VAL A 434 -13.69 28.86 -13.06
N SER A 435 -14.70 29.75 -13.04
CA SER A 435 -14.49 31.12 -13.50
C SER A 435 -13.54 31.87 -12.55
N GLU A 436 -12.81 32.84 -13.10
CA GLU A 436 -11.94 33.70 -12.29
C GLU A 436 -12.74 34.42 -11.18
N GLU A 437 -13.98 34.81 -11.46
CA GLU A 437 -14.89 35.39 -10.48
C GLU A 437 -15.21 34.44 -9.32
N GLU A 438 -15.52 33.17 -9.62
CA GLU A 438 -15.80 32.17 -8.59
C GLU A 438 -14.55 31.90 -7.74
N PHE A 439 -13.38 31.84 -8.38
CA PHE A 439 -12.10 31.75 -7.68
C PHE A 439 -11.92 32.95 -6.73
N GLN A 440 -12.05 34.19 -7.20
CA GLN A 440 -11.92 35.40 -6.36
C GLN A 440 -12.91 35.42 -5.18
N ASN A 441 -14.14 34.95 -5.39
CA ASN A 441 -15.12 34.84 -4.32
C ASN A 441 -14.67 33.88 -3.22
N LEU A 442 -14.08 32.74 -3.56
CA LEU A 442 -13.53 31.79 -2.57
C LEU A 442 -12.36 32.40 -1.79
N PHE A 443 -11.49 33.16 -2.46
CA PHE A 443 -10.40 33.88 -1.80
C PHE A 443 -10.95 34.86 -0.77
N ALA A 444 -11.91 35.70 -1.18
CA ALA A 444 -12.51 36.68 -0.28
C ALA A 444 -13.13 36.03 0.96
N ILE A 445 -13.81 34.90 0.78
CA ILE A 445 -14.38 34.11 1.89
C ILE A 445 -13.29 33.63 2.86
N LEU A 446 -12.21 33.05 2.34
CA LEU A 446 -11.12 32.56 3.19
C LEU A 446 -10.42 33.72 3.94
N ILE A 447 -10.17 34.85 3.27
CA ILE A 447 -9.59 36.04 3.90
C ILE A 447 -10.49 36.54 5.04
N GLN A 448 -11.81 36.60 4.84
CA GLN A 448 -12.75 36.99 5.87
C GLN A 448 -12.68 36.07 7.11
N TYR A 449 -12.58 34.76 6.90
CA TYR A 449 -12.39 33.80 8.00
C TYR A 449 -11.07 34.00 8.73
N LEU A 450 -9.99 34.22 7.99
CA LEU A 450 -8.67 34.51 8.56
C LEU A 450 -8.65 35.79 9.41
N GLU A 451 -9.48 36.78 9.08
CA GLU A 451 -9.60 38.03 9.85
C GLU A 451 -10.45 37.87 11.09
N SER A 452 -11.56 37.14 10.97
CA SER A 452 -12.63 37.15 11.96
C SER A 452 -12.53 35.99 12.96
N ASN A 453 -11.85 34.90 12.59
CA ASN A 453 -11.96 33.61 13.28
C ASN A 453 -10.60 32.99 13.65
N VAL A 454 -9.55 33.81 13.73
CA VAL A 454 -8.22 33.40 14.18
C VAL A 454 -7.94 33.98 15.56
N LYS A 455 -7.49 33.13 16.50
CA LYS A 455 -7.09 33.59 17.83
C LYS A 455 -5.86 34.50 17.73
N VAL A 456 -5.94 35.71 18.32
CA VAL A 456 -4.84 36.68 18.31
C VAL A 456 -3.64 36.12 19.08
N SER A 457 -2.54 35.87 18.37
CA SER A 457 -1.23 35.52 18.92
C SER A 457 -0.18 35.69 17.83
N LYS A 458 1.07 36.00 18.21
CA LYS A 458 2.17 36.16 17.25
C LYS A 458 2.31 35.00 16.27
N LYS A 459 2.26 33.75 16.76
CA LYS A 459 2.36 32.54 15.94
C LYS A 459 1.21 32.44 14.92
N ASN A 460 -0.01 32.80 15.33
CA ASN A 460 -1.17 32.75 14.44
C ASN A 460 -1.15 33.88 13.41
N GLU A 461 -0.65 35.07 13.78
CA GLU A 461 -0.47 36.19 12.86
C GLU A 461 0.56 35.84 11.77
N GLU A 462 1.69 35.22 12.15
CA GLU A 462 2.70 34.73 11.21
C GLU A 462 2.12 33.68 10.24
N LEU A 463 1.37 32.69 10.74
CA LEU A 463 0.71 31.68 9.92
C LEU A 463 -0.37 32.29 9.00
N ASN A 464 -1.15 33.24 9.50
CA ASN A 464 -2.17 33.94 8.72
C ASN A 464 -1.52 34.76 7.58
N GLN A 465 -0.46 35.51 7.89
CA GLN A 465 0.30 36.25 6.89
C GLN A 465 0.93 35.32 5.86
N TYR A 466 1.42 34.15 6.28
CA TYR A 466 1.94 33.13 5.37
C TYR A 466 0.86 32.65 4.40
N ILE A 467 -0.31 32.21 4.90
CA ILE A 467 -1.43 31.75 4.07
C ILE A 467 -1.84 32.84 3.07
N ARG A 468 -1.97 34.09 3.52
CA ARG A 468 -2.25 35.25 2.66
C ARG A 468 -1.21 35.38 1.55
N SER A 469 0.08 35.36 1.90
CA SER A 469 1.15 35.51 0.93
C SER A 469 1.13 34.41 -0.14
N SER A 470 0.84 33.16 0.25
CA SER A 470 0.72 32.04 -0.69
C SER A 470 -0.49 32.18 -1.62
N LEU A 471 -1.57 32.82 -1.17
CA LEU A 471 -2.72 33.14 -2.01
C LEU A 471 -2.39 34.22 -3.04
N TYR A 472 -1.60 35.23 -2.68
CA TYR A 472 -1.26 36.36 -3.56
C TYR A 472 -0.09 36.08 -4.53
N LEU A 473 0.89 35.26 -4.15
CA LEU A 473 2.07 34.92 -4.98
C LEU A 473 1.76 33.96 -6.14
N LYS A 474 0.62 33.28 -6.08
CA LYS A 474 0.28 32.15 -6.98
C LYS A 474 -0.77 32.52 -8.04
N ARG A 475 -0.84 33.82 -8.36
CA ARG A 475 -1.56 34.43 -9.48
C ARG A 475 -0.52 35.12 -10.36
#